data_AF-A0A4R3KB37-F1
#
_entry.id   AF-A0A4R3KB37-F1
#
_cell.length_a   1.000
_cell.length_b   1.000
_cell.length_c   1.000
_cell.angle_alpha   90.00
_cell.angle_beta   90.00
_cell.angle_gamma   90.00
#
_symmetry.space_group_name_H-M   'P 1'
#
loop_
_entity.id
_entity.type
_entity.pdbx_description
1 polymer ?
#
loop_
_entity_poly.entity_id
_entity_poly.type
_entity_poly.pdbx_seq_one_letter_code
_entity_poly.pdbx_strand_id
1 'polypeptide(L)'
;MKIFKKWWFWVVVVVVVIAVANSGGNDTSTPTKAQPDTQKPQNSNISSQKMDEKTRKDLAELKTYLKDNFTGTSWYNLIKDVQLIKNKNEEYSVVVKSSIYHDDEGEKAAEKLFPAFLGWGNDQTRDVKVSDVTILDKDGNALIRKDNPIQK
;
A
#
# COMPACT_ATOMS: atom_id res chain seq x y z
N MET A 1 13.13 -32.30 1.72
CA MET A 1 13.25 -30.86 1.40
C MET A 1 12.05 -30.45 0.56
N LYS A 2 11.24 -29.47 1.03
CA LYS A 2 9.89 -29.18 0.52
C LYS A 2 9.93 -27.95 -0.41
N ILE A 3 9.82 -28.16 -1.71
CA ILE A 3 9.90 -27.13 -2.78
C ILE A 3 8.53 -26.45 -3.03
N PHE A 4 7.58 -26.50 -2.08
CA PHE A 4 6.17 -26.18 -2.33
C PHE A 4 5.71 -24.75 -2.00
N LYS A 5 6.60 -23.77 -1.81
CA LYS A 5 6.18 -22.41 -1.39
C LYS A 5 6.20 -21.34 -2.48
N LYS A 6 6.57 -21.69 -3.72
CA LYS A 6 6.69 -20.73 -4.85
C LYS A 6 5.85 -21.10 -6.08
N TRP A 7 4.98 -22.09 -5.97
CA TRP A 7 4.27 -22.63 -7.14
C TRP A 7 3.15 -21.71 -7.66
N TRP A 8 2.48 -20.99 -6.75
CA TRP A 8 1.44 -20.01 -7.11
C TRP A 8 1.97 -18.82 -7.93
N PHE A 9 3.24 -18.45 -7.79
CA PHE A 9 3.82 -17.31 -8.53
C PHE A 9 4.02 -17.64 -10.01
N TRP A 10 4.37 -18.88 -10.34
CA TRP A 10 4.53 -19.31 -11.74
C TRP A 10 3.19 -19.40 -12.49
N VAL A 11 2.11 -19.81 -11.81
CA VAL A 11 0.77 -19.90 -12.43
C VAL A 11 0.25 -18.53 -12.82
N VAL A 12 0.44 -17.50 -11.98
CA VAL A 12 -0.01 -16.12 -12.28
C VAL A 12 0.72 -15.55 -13.49
N VAL A 13 2.03 -15.78 -13.60
CA VAL A 13 2.83 -15.30 -14.75
C VAL A 13 2.36 -15.94 -16.07
N VAL A 14 2.06 -17.24 -16.08
CA VAL A 14 1.60 -17.94 -17.29
C VAL A 14 0.21 -17.44 -17.74
N VAL A 15 -0.71 -17.20 -16.81
CA VAL A 15 -2.06 -16.68 -17.15
C VAL A 15 -1.99 -15.29 -17.78
N VAL A 16 -1.09 -14.42 -17.29
CA VAL A 16 -0.89 -13.09 -17.88
C VAL A 16 -0.37 -13.19 -19.31
N VAL A 17 0.57 -14.09 -19.59
CA VAL A 17 1.15 -14.26 -20.95
C VAL A 17 0.10 -14.77 -21.95
N ILE A 18 -0.79 -15.68 -21.54
CA ILE A 18 -1.86 -16.19 -22.43
C ILE A 18 -2.91 -15.10 -22.71
N ALA A 19 -3.17 -14.20 -21.74
CA ALA A 19 -4.08 -13.08 -21.94
C ALA A 19 -3.56 -12.07 -22.97
N VAL A 20 -2.24 -11.84 -23.05
CA VAL A 20 -1.67 -10.92 -24.06
C VAL A 20 -1.55 -11.55 -25.45
N ALA A 21 -1.48 -12.87 -25.56
CA ALA A 21 -1.36 -13.56 -26.85
C ALA A 21 -2.67 -13.62 -27.66
N ASN A 22 -3.82 -13.43 -27.02
CA ASN A 22 -5.14 -13.48 -27.69
C ASN A 22 -5.76 -12.10 -27.98
N SER A 23 -5.07 -11.00 -27.72
CA SER A 23 -5.58 -9.65 -27.98
C SER A 23 -4.93 -9.05 -29.24
N GLY A 24 -5.29 -9.60 -30.40
CA GLY A 24 -5.10 -8.94 -31.69
C GLY A 24 -6.41 -8.26 -32.09
N GLY A 25 -6.46 -6.94 -32.10
CA GLY A 25 -7.66 -6.19 -32.49
C GLY A 25 -7.48 -4.68 -32.42
N ASN A 26 -7.29 -4.09 -33.60
CA ASN A 26 -7.26 -2.67 -33.94
C ASN A 26 -8.51 -1.89 -33.45
N ASP A 27 -8.34 -0.69 -32.92
CA ASP A 27 -8.70 0.58 -33.60
C ASP A 27 -8.82 1.78 -32.63
N THR A 28 -8.49 2.92 -33.24
CA THR A 28 -8.34 4.30 -32.79
C THR A 28 -9.46 4.92 -31.95
N SER A 29 -9.09 5.75 -30.96
CA SER A 29 -9.65 7.12 -30.74
C SER A 29 -8.84 7.89 -29.67
N THR A 30 -8.41 9.10 -30.05
CA THR A 30 -7.63 10.11 -29.32
C THR A 30 -8.42 10.84 -28.20
N PRO A 31 -7.75 11.67 -27.34
CA PRO A 31 -7.95 11.66 -25.90
C PRO A 31 -8.91 12.74 -25.37
N THR A 32 -9.67 12.40 -24.33
CA THR A 32 -10.30 13.39 -23.45
C THR A 32 -9.38 13.63 -22.25
N LYS A 33 -8.76 14.82 -22.26
CA LYS A 33 -8.03 15.40 -21.13
C LYS A 33 -9.05 15.78 -20.05
N ALA A 34 -9.13 14.99 -18.98
CA ALA A 34 -9.81 15.38 -17.74
C ALA A 34 -8.73 15.72 -16.70
N GLN A 35 -8.74 16.99 -16.31
CA GLN A 35 -7.91 17.60 -15.28
C GLN A 35 -8.18 16.94 -13.92
N PRO A 36 -7.17 16.59 -13.11
CA PRO A 36 -7.40 16.07 -11.77
C PRO A 36 -7.91 17.18 -10.84
N ASP A 37 -9.03 16.90 -10.18
CA ASP A 37 -9.50 17.63 -9.01
C ASP A 37 -8.41 17.57 -7.93
N THR A 38 -7.74 18.70 -7.70
CA THR A 38 -6.86 18.90 -6.55
C THR A 38 -7.71 18.94 -5.28
N GLN A 39 -8.12 17.77 -4.78
CA GLN A 39 -8.58 17.64 -3.41
C GLN A 39 -7.36 17.74 -2.48
N LYS A 40 -7.05 18.98 -2.12
CA LYS A 40 -6.21 19.33 -0.98
C LYS A 40 -6.67 18.51 0.24
N PRO A 41 -5.84 17.64 0.84
CA PRO A 41 -6.19 17.08 2.13
C PRO A 41 -6.21 18.23 3.13
N GLN A 42 -7.43 18.56 3.53
CA GLN A 42 -7.74 19.45 4.64
C GLN A 42 -6.96 18.96 5.86
N ASN A 43 -6.15 19.87 6.40
CA ASN A 43 -5.38 19.73 7.62
C ASN A 43 -6.32 19.29 8.75
N SER A 44 -6.49 17.98 8.89
CA SER A 44 -7.25 17.39 9.97
C SER A 44 -6.34 17.43 11.16
N ASN A 45 -6.54 18.49 11.94
CA ASN A 45 -6.19 18.62 13.33
C ASN A 45 -6.14 17.22 13.97
N ILE A 46 -4.93 16.68 14.16
CA ILE A 46 -4.72 15.40 14.85
C ILE A 46 -4.97 15.72 16.31
N SER A 47 -6.26 15.71 16.66
CA SER A 47 -6.74 15.61 18.01
C SER A 47 -6.03 14.42 18.65
N SER A 48 -5.51 14.65 19.86
CA SER A 48 -4.98 13.63 20.76
C SER A 48 -6.06 12.61 21.13
N GLN A 49 -6.50 11.81 20.17
CA GLN A 49 -7.29 10.62 20.42
C GLN A 49 -6.33 9.61 21.01
N LYS A 50 -6.57 9.27 22.28
CA LYS A 50 -5.92 8.19 23.00
C LYS A 50 -6.03 6.92 22.14
N MET A 51 -4.95 6.56 21.46
CA MET A 51 -4.86 5.35 20.65
C MET A 51 -5.24 4.16 21.54
N ASP A 52 -6.26 3.41 21.12
CA ASP A 52 -6.72 2.26 21.86
C ASP A 52 -5.66 1.15 21.87
N GLU A 53 -5.78 0.25 22.85
CA GLU A 53 -4.78 -0.78 23.09
C GLU A 53 -4.66 -1.77 21.92
N LYS A 54 -5.75 -2.08 21.23
CA LYS A 54 -5.75 -2.96 20.05
C LYS A 54 -4.98 -2.29 18.91
N THR A 55 -5.31 -1.04 18.56
CA THR A 55 -4.59 -0.31 17.50
C THR A 55 -3.09 -0.21 17.83
N ARG A 56 -2.72 0.02 19.10
CA ARG A 56 -1.32 0.08 19.52
C ARG A 56 -0.60 -1.25 19.31
N LYS A 57 -1.24 -2.36 19.68
CA LYS A 57 -0.71 -3.72 19.49
C LYS A 57 -0.56 -4.03 18.00
N ASP A 58 -1.58 -3.75 17.21
CA ASP A 58 -1.59 -3.99 15.76
C ASP A 58 -0.50 -3.16 15.07
N LEU A 59 -0.28 -1.90 15.48
CA LEU A 59 0.82 -1.08 14.96
C LEU A 59 2.20 -1.65 15.33
N ALA A 60 2.37 -2.12 16.57
CA ALA A 60 3.63 -2.73 17.01
C ALA A 60 3.93 -4.02 16.23
N GLU A 61 2.89 -4.81 15.96
CA GLU A 61 2.99 -6.02 15.16
C GLU A 61 3.32 -5.71 13.69
N LEU A 62 2.69 -4.71 13.09
CA LEU A 62 3.05 -4.24 11.75
C LEU A 62 4.51 -3.77 11.69
N LYS A 63 4.96 -2.97 12.65
CA LYS A 63 6.36 -2.51 12.71
C LYS A 63 7.34 -3.68 12.84
N THR A 64 6.99 -4.70 13.62
CA THR A 64 7.79 -5.92 13.78
C THR A 64 7.82 -6.74 12.48
N TYR A 65 6.66 -6.98 11.88
CA TYR A 65 6.54 -7.63 10.57
C TYR A 65 7.41 -6.94 9.52
N LEU A 66 7.35 -5.61 9.45
CA LEU A 66 8.13 -4.86 8.46
C LEU A 66 9.63 -5.01 8.70
N LYS A 67 10.06 -4.93 9.97
CA LYS A 67 11.45 -5.11 10.35
C LYS A 67 11.95 -6.52 10.00
N ASP A 68 11.21 -7.55 10.37
CA ASP A 68 11.66 -8.94 10.20
C ASP A 68 11.72 -9.37 8.73
N ASN A 69 10.85 -8.81 7.88
CA ASN A 69 10.73 -9.23 6.49
C ASN A 69 11.43 -8.29 5.48
N PHE A 70 11.62 -7.01 5.81
CA PHE A 70 12.07 -6.00 4.84
C PHE A 70 13.26 -5.16 5.30
N THR A 71 13.80 -5.37 6.50
CA THR A 71 15.10 -4.78 6.86
C THR A 71 16.16 -5.20 5.84
N GLY A 72 16.94 -4.23 5.34
CA GLY A 72 17.94 -4.44 4.31
C GLY A 72 17.45 -4.19 2.88
N THR A 73 16.15 -3.97 2.66
CA THR A 73 15.64 -3.47 1.38
C THR A 73 15.86 -1.96 1.28
N SER A 74 16.21 -1.46 0.08
CA SER A 74 16.48 -0.02 -0.11
C SER A 74 15.27 0.86 0.23
N TRP A 75 14.05 0.36 -0.02
CA TRP A 75 12.83 1.12 0.23
C TRP A 75 12.44 1.18 1.71
N TYR A 76 12.80 0.16 2.52
CA TYR A 76 12.47 0.16 3.95
C TYR A 76 13.12 1.35 4.67
N ASN A 77 14.34 1.73 4.28
CA ASN A 77 15.05 2.89 4.83
C ASN A 77 14.39 4.24 4.50
N LEU A 78 13.48 4.25 3.52
CA LEU A 78 12.70 5.44 3.16
C LEU A 78 11.55 5.66 4.13
N ILE A 79 11.10 4.64 4.86
CA ILE A 79 10.02 4.78 5.85
C ILE A 79 10.55 5.49 7.09
N LYS A 80 9.88 6.56 7.50
CA LYS A 80 10.18 7.33 8.71
C LYS A 80 9.23 7.01 9.85
N ASP A 81 7.95 6.83 9.54
CA ASP A 81 6.95 6.43 10.51
C ASP A 81 5.78 5.73 9.81
N VAL A 82 5.03 4.95 10.59
CA VAL A 82 3.82 4.27 10.14
C VAL A 82 2.74 4.52 11.18
N GLN A 83 1.55 4.84 10.71
CA GLN A 83 0.38 5.12 11.53
C GLN A 83 -0.78 4.25 11.07
N LEU A 84 -1.57 3.76 12.02
CA LEU A 84 -2.82 3.06 11.75
C LEU A 84 -3.99 3.96 12.16
N ILE A 85 -4.87 4.22 11.22
CA ILE A 85 -6.09 5.02 11.44
C ILE A 85 -7.27 4.07 11.31
N LYS A 86 -7.92 3.76 12.43
CA LYS A 86 -9.11 2.89 12.45
C LYS A 86 -10.34 3.68 11.95
N ASN A 87 -11.02 3.14 10.95
CA ASN A 87 -12.27 3.69 10.42
C ASN A 87 -13.49 3.17 11.20
N LYS A 88 -14.69 3.64 10.83
CA LYS A 88 -15.95 3.25 11.50
C LYS A 88 -16.32 1.77 11.32
N ASN A 89 -15.78 1.11 10.30
CA ASN A 89 -16.01 -0.30 9.98
C ASN A 89 -14.95 -1.21 10.64
N GLU A 90 -14.16 -0.66 11.57
CA GLU A 90 -13.04 -1.34 12.23
C GLU A 90 -11.88 -1.75 11.32
N GLU A 91 -11.80 -1.20 10.11
CA GLU A 91 -10.68 -1.40 9.20
C GLU A 91 -9.65 -0.28 9.38
N TYR A 92 -8.40 -0.57 9.08
CA TYR A 92 -7.30 0.38 9.19
C TYR A 92 -6.94 0.98 7.84
N SER A 93 -6.85 2.31 7.79
CA SER A 93 -6.04 3.00 6.80
C SER A 93 -4.61 3.12 7.33
N VAL A 94 -3.65 2.63 6.56
CA VAL A 94 -2.22 2.69 6.92
C VAL A 94 -1.62 3.95 6.31
N VAL A 95 -1.10 4.85 7.14
CA VAL A 95 -0.40 6.05 6.67
C VAL A 95 1.10 5.88 6.89
N VAL A 96 1.87 5.98 5.81
CA VAL A 96 3.31 5.77 5.82
C VAL A 96 4.00 7.09 5.55
N LYS A 97 4.68 7.64 6.56
CA LYS A 97 5.56 8.79 6.38
C LYS A 97 6.87 8.33 5.81
N SER A 98 7.33 8.95 4.74
CA SER A 98 8.56 8.56 4.06
C SER A 98 9.51 9.73 3.82
N SER A 99 10.73 9.47 3.36
CA SER A 99 11.63 10.49 2.79
C SER A 99 11.60 10.52 1.27
N ILE A 100 10.52 10.07 0.66
CA ILE A 100 10.35 10.02 -0.80
C ILE A 100 10.01 11.43 -1.31
N TYR A 101 10.56 11.81 -2.47
CA TYR A 101 10.26 13.09 -3.12
C TYR A 101 8.96 13.03 -3.92
N HIS A 102 8.32 14.18 -4.12
CA HIS A 102 7.09 14.30 -4.90
C HIS A 102 7.41 14.50 -6.38
N ASP A 103 7.99 13.47 -6.98
CA ASP A 103 8.35 13.41 -8.40
C ASP A 103 8.05 12.01 -8.97
N ASP A 104 8.14 11.86 -10.29
CA ASP A 104 7.83 10.61 -11.00
C ASP A 104 8.67 9.41 -10.51
N GLU A 105 9.91 9.64 -10.05
CA GLU A 105 10.77 8.58 -9.51
C GLU A 105 10.34 8.20 -8.10
N GLY A 106 9.96 9.18 -7.30
CA GLY A 106 9.42 9.03 -5.97
C GLY A 106 8.10 8.26 -5.98
N GLU A 107 7.19 8.56 -6.90
CA GLU A 107 5.96 7.77 -7.07
C GLU A 107 6.26 6.30 -7.38
N LYS A 108 7.16 6.02 -8.32
CA LYS A 108 7.59 4.64 -8.64
C LYS A 108 8.27 3.94 -7.45
N ALA A 109 8.98 4.69 -6.61
CA ALA A 109 9.55 4.15 -5.38
C ALA A 109 8.46 3.84 -4.36
N ALA A 110 7.48 4.73 -4.19
CA ALA A 110 6.34 4.57 -3.28
C ALA A 110 5.47 3.37 -3.67
N GLU A 111 5.32 3.07 -4.96
CA GLU A 111 4.58 1.89 -5.41
C GLU A 111 5.10 0.57 -4.84
N LYS A 112 6.41 0.49 -4.58
CA LYS A 112 7.06 -0.71 -4.04
C LYS A 112 6.72 -0.96 -2.57
N LEU A 113 6.21 0.04 -1.86
CA LEU A 113 5.85 -0.08 -0.44
C LEU A 113 4.52 -0.84 -0.27
N PHE A 114 3.56 -0.65 -1.16
CA PHE A 114 2.19 -1.17 -0.99
C PHE A 114 2.09 -2.67 -0.72
N PRO A 115 2.82 -3.57 -1.42
CA PRO A 115 2.68 -5.01 -1.20
C PRO A 115 3.01 -5.44 0.23
N ALA A 116 3.92 -4.76 0.92
CA ALA A 116 4.26 -5.07 2.30
C ALA A 116 3.09 -4.77 3.25
N PHE A 117 2.50 -3.59 3.14
CA PHE A 117 1.41 -3.16 4.02
C PHE A 117 0.09 -3.88 3.72
N LEU A 118 -0.26 -4.01 2.44
CA LEU A 118 -1.44 -4.75 2.02
C LEU A 118 -1.29 -6.26 2.31
N GLY A 119 -0.08 -6.81 2.13
CA GLY A 119 0.22 -8.20 2.47
C GLY A 119 0.02 -8.49 3.96
N TRP A 120 0.46 -7.59 4.84
CA TRP A 120 0.22 -7.71 6.28
C TRP A 120 -1.29 -7.69 6.62
N GLY A 121 -2.04 -6.76 6.03
CA GLY A 121 -3.48 -6.63 6.25
C GLY A 121 -4.36 -7.69 5.57
N ASN A 122 -3.77 -8.54 4.74
CA ASN A 122 -4.46 -9.64 4.03
C ASN A 122 -4.09 -11.02 4.57
N ASP A 123 -3.26 -11.09 5.60
CA ASP A 123 -2.93 -12.33 6.29
C ASP A 123 -4.15 -12.81 7.10
N GLN A 124 -4.82 -13.85 6.61
CA GLN A 124 -6.04 -14.43 7.21
C GLN A 124 -5.84 -14.98 8.63
N THR A 125 -4.59 -15.13 9.08
CA THR A 125 -4.29 -15.55 10.46
C THR A 125 -4.39 -14.39 11.46
N ARG A 126 -4.55 -13.15 10.98
CA ARG A 126 -4.62 -11.93 11.79
C ARG A 126 -6.05 -11.39 11.81
N ASP A 127 -6.47 -10.90 12.97
CA ASP A 127 -7.73 -10.15 13.12
C ASP A 127 -7.48 -8.65 12.85
N VAL A 128 -6.99 -8.37 11.65
CA VAL A 128 -6.65 -7.05 11.16
C VAL A 128 -7.13 -6.92 9.73
N LYS A 129 -7.88 -5.86 9.43
CA LYS A 129 -8.32 -5.53 8.07
C LYS A 129 -7.71 -4.20 7.68
N VAL A 130 -6.98 -4.16 6.57
CA VAL A 130 -6.45 -2.90 6.02
C VAL A 130 -7.30 -2.49 4.84
N SER A 131 -7.99 -1.35 4.92
CA SER A 131 -8.84 -0.84 3.83
C SER A 131 -8.02 -0.19 2.73
N ASP A 132 -6.99 0.57 3.09
CA ASP A 132 -6.13 1.30 2.18
C ASP A 132 -4.79 1.63 2.81
N VAL A 133 -3.85 1.99 1.96
CA VAL A 133 -2.53 2.47 2.34
C VAL A 133 -2.31 3.82 1.65
N THR A 134 -1.81 4.80 2.41
CA THR A 134 -1.43 6.12 1.90
C THR A 134 0.04 6.34 2.19
N ILE A 135 0.84 6.61 1.16
CA ILE A 135 2.25 6.98 1.29
C ILE A 135 2.34 8.51 1.24
N LEU A 136 2.98 9.09 2.25
CA LEU A 136 3.28 10.51 2.31
C LEU A 136 4.71 10.78 1.86
N ASP A 137 4.91 11.85 1.12
CA ASP A 137 6.23 12.35 0.73
C ASP A 137 7.01 12.89 1.96
N LYS A 138 8.26 13.31 1.70
CA LYS A 138 9.17 13.89 2.72
C LYS A 138 8.62 15.14 3.41
N ASP A 139 7.70 15.85 2.78
CA ASP A 139 7.08 17.08 3.28
C ASP A 139 5.73 16.79 3.97
N GLY A 140 5.30 15.52 3.98
CA GLY A 140 4.07 15.05 4.59
C GLY A 140 2.83 15.16 3.71
N ASN A 141 2.96 15.50 2.42
CA ASN A 141 1.83 15.51 1.49
C ASN A 141 1.54 14.09 1.00
N ALA A 142 0.28 13.81 0.68
CA ALA A 142 -0.09 12.55 0.07
C ALA A 142 0.57 12.42 -1.30
N LEU A 143 1.43 11.41 -1.46
CA LEU A 143 2.09 11.10 -2.72
C LEU A 143 1.23 10.13 -3.53
N ILE A 144 0.89 8.99 -2.93
CA ILE A 144 0.05 7.98 -3.57
C ILE A 144 -0.77 7.23 -2.53
N ARG A 145 -2.03 6.95 -2.88
CA ARG A 145 -2.96 6.13 -2.08
C ARG A 145 -3.41 4.93 -2.90
N LYS A 146 -3.53 3.78 -2.25
CA LYS A 146 -4.03 2.57 -2.88
C LYS A 146 -5.00 1.83 -1.96
N ASP A 147 -6.18 1.55 -2.49
CA ASP A 147 -7.17 0.73 -1.81
C ASP A 147 -6.76 -0.74 -1.82
N ASN A 148 -7.15 -1.47 -0.77
CA ASN A 148 -6.96 -2.90 -0.70
C ASN A 148 -7.99 -3.60 -1.58
N PRO A 149 -7.58 -4.28 -2.66
CA PRO A 149 -8.53 -4.92 -3.58
C PRO A 149 -9.31 -6.09 -2.94
N ILE A 150 -8.84 -6.62 -1.81
CA ILE A 150 -9.45 -7.77 -1.12
C ILE A 150 -10.58 -7.34 -0.17
N GLN A 151 -10.57 -6.10 0.32
CA GLN A 151 -11.55 -5.59 1.30
C GLN A 151 -12.71 -4.83 0.62
N LYS A 152 -13.01 -5.14 -0.65
CA LYS A 152 -14.10 -4.51 -1.42
C LYS A 152 -15.44 -5.22 -1.25
#